data_AF-A0AAV5XQ35-F1
#
_entry.id   AF-A0AAV5XQ35-F1
#
_cell.length_a   1.000
_cell.length_b   1.000
_cell.length_c   1.000
_cell.angle_alpha   90.00
_cell.angle_beta   90.00
_cell.angle_gamma   90.00
#
_symmetry.space_group_name_H-M   'P 1'
#
loop_
_entity.id
_entity.type
_entity.pdbx_description
1 polymer ?
#
loop_
_entity_poly.entity_id
_entity_poly.type
_entity_poly.pdbx_seq_one_letter_code
_entity_poly.pdbx_strand_id
1 'polypeptide(L)'
;MKPLVFSPSTLRCVIMLGLTALVAWLLSHDDAEATVLLLAGGPALIERPISRVNLTNGQTSYVLLPRDFVYHALMLRLSGTFTVSGGTTNGTLHDENPMSYLRRIRIEGAGGGQALTIKDLKGPQAYRRAHWHEVSEQNAVPILSAGVQTTTAWSVVIPIFFSIPHRRAPIETKLLTALWPQLFSELRLELQAGDDTDFVNGGDRTETVNAPICDITAIQVLNPIGVAPWRYVEQHLFRDQTSAIATERQFSNQIAVGRIYRDLMFRVTNEVTNARTPVDDTLGDLTLFIGVTRVLRYTDFREYIQRAKDEYAPQSATNPVGLSALGSRDNPIIGYYPLDFMKGGRFEGMLDTTRFAGRGLTIDPRFDIDTASVRQIDVTAGFLAPAPGVRKR
;
A
#
# COMPACT_ATOMS: atom_id res chain seq x y z
N MET A 1 9.00 -27.24 -50.07
CA MET A 1 8.01 -26.65 -49.13
C MET A 1 8.27 -25.16 -49.06
N LYS A 2 7.32 -24.31 -49.46
CA LYS A 2 7.45 -22.85 -49.32
C LYS A 2 6.99 -22.45 -47.91
N PRO A 3 7.74 -21.62 -47.16
CA PRO A 3 7.30 -21.13 -45.87
C PRO A 3 6.09 -20.20 -46.06
N LEU A 4 5.03 -20.43 -45.27
CA LEU A 4 3.89 -19.53 -45.16
C LEU A 4 4.35 -18.24 -44.47
N VAL A 5 4.50 -17.16 -45.25
CA VAL A 5 4.75 -15.82 -44.72
C VAL A 5 3.40 -15.20 -44.38
N PHE A 6 3.04 -15.21 -43.10
CA PHE A 6 1.85 -14.51 -42.63
C PHE A 6 2.10 -13.02 -42.60
N SER A 7 1.18 -12.22 -43.14
CA SER A 7 1.26 -10.77 -43.02
C SER A 7 1.09 -10.35 -41.55
N PRO A 8 1.69 -9.23 -41.11
CA PRO A 8 1.56 -8.73 -39.74
C PRO A 8 0.11 -8.51 -39.30
N SER A 9 -0.81 -8.21 -40.24
CA SER A 9 -2.24 -8.08 -39.96
C SER A 9 -2.93 -9.42 -39.71
N THR A 10 -2.51 -10.47 -40.42
CA THR A 10 -3.03 -11.83 -40.24
C THR A 10 -2.56 -12.42 -38.90
N LEU A 11 -1.30 -12.16 -38.51
CA LEU A 11 -0.77 -12.56 -37.21
C LEU A 11 -1.52 -11.90 -36.04
N ARG A 12 -1.86 -10.60 -36.17
CA ARG A 12 -2.66 -9.88 -35.15
C ARG A 12 -4.08 -10.44 -35.02
N CYS A 13 -4.74 -10.78 -36.14
CA CYS A 13 -6.07 -11.41 -36.09
C CYS A 13 -6.01 -12.81 -35.48
N VAL A 14 -5.00 -13.61 -35.79
CA VAL A 14 -4.85 -14.97 -35.22
C VAL A 14 -4.56 -14.91 -33.72
N ILE A 15 -3.72 -13.97 -33.27
CA ILE A 15 -3.46 -13.75 -31.83
C ILE A 15 -4.74 -13.29 -31.12
N MET A 16 -5.50 -12.35 -31.70
CA MET A 16 -6.78 -11.91 -31.14
C MET A 16 -7.79 -13.05 -31.05
N LEU A 17 -7.97 -13.82 -32.13
CA LEU A 17 -8.89 -14.98 -32.13
C LEU A 17 -8.45 -16.07 -31.14
N GLY A 18 -7.15 -16.32 -31.02
CA GLY A 18 -6.61 -17.24 -30.01
C GLY A 18 -6.84 -16.75 -28.58
N LEU A 19 -6.69 -15.45 -28.33
CA LEU A 19 -7.00 -14.84 -27.02
C LEU A 19 -8.49 -14.95 -26.69
N THR A 20 -9.37 -14.64 -27.64
CA THR A 20 -10.82 -14.72 -27.44
C THR A 20 -11.27 -16.15 -27.21
N ALA A 21 -10.69 -17.12 -27.94
CA ALA A 21 -10.97 -18.54 -27.74
C ALA A 21 -10.44 -19.05 -26.39
N LEU A 22 -9.27 -18.58 -25.94
CA LEU A 22 -8.72 -18.92 -24.62
C LEU A 22 -9.57 -18.35 -23.48
N VAL A 23 -10.04 -17.10 -23.59
CA VAL A 23 -10.95 -16.47 -22.63
C VAL A 23 -12.28 -17.21 -22.59
N ALA A 24 -12.87 -17.53 -23.75
CA ALA A 24 -14.11 -18.30 -23.82
C ALA A 24 -13.95 -19.71 -23.25
N TRP A 25 -12.80 -20.36 -23.47
CA TRP A 25 -12.50 -21.67 -22.93
C TRP A 25 -12.34 -21.61 -21.39
N LEU A 26 -11.58 -20.64 -20.86
CA LEU A 26 -11.41 -20.44 -19.42
C LEU A 26 -12.74 -20.12 -18.71
N LEU A 27 -13.59 -19.31 -19.32
CA LEU A 27 -14.93 -19.00 -18.78
C LEU A 27 -15.90 -20.19 -18.85
N SER A 28 -15.60 -21.21 -19.66
CA SER A 28 -16.48 -22.36 -19.86
C SER A 28 -16.16 -23.57 -18.98
N HIS A 29 -15.04 -23.57 -18.26
CA HIS A 29 -14.53 -24.75 -17.55
C HIS A 29 -14.37 -24.59 -16.03
N ASP A 30 -14.59 -23.41 -15.45
CA ASP A 30 -14.54 -23.22 -14.00
C ASP A 30 -15.85 -22.57 -13.48
N ASP A 31 -16.49 -23.22 -12.50
CA ASP A 31 -17.61 -22.73 -11.68
C ASP A 31 -17.21 -21.54 -10.75
N ALA A 32 -16.17 -20.79 -11.11
CA ALA A 32 -15.64 -19.69 -10.31
C ALA A 32 -15.79 -18.36 -11.06
N GLU A 33 -16.33 -17.36 -10.36
CA GLU A 33 -16.43 -15.95 -10.76
C GLU A 33 -15.04 -15.31 -10.97
N ALA A 34 -14.25 -15.79 -11.94
CA ALA A 34 -12.94 -15.26 -12.26
C ALA A 34 -13.07 -14.14 -13.28
N THR A 35 -12.88 -12.90 -12.85
CA THR A 35 -12.76 -11.75 -13.77
C THR A 35 -11.37 -11.76 -14.40
N VAL A 36 -11.29 -11.92 -15.72
CA VAL A 36 -10.03 -11.90 -16.48
C VAL A 36 -9.73 -10.48 -16.96
N LEU A 37 -8.65 -9.89 -16.45
CA LEU A 37 -8.15 -8.59 -16.94
C LEU A 37 -7.06 -8.82 -17.98
N LEU A 38 -7.37 -8.57 -19.25
CA LEU A 38 -6.41 -8.66 -20.36
C LEU A 38 -5.69 -7.32 -20.56
N LEU A 39 -4.38 -7.31 -20.30
CA LEU A 39 -3.50 -6.24 -20.75
C LEU A 39 -2.98 -6.59 -22.15
N ALA A 40 -3.28 -5.77 -23.15
CA ALA A 40 -2.81 -5.99 -24.52
C ALA A 40 -1.27 -6.11 -24.56
N GLY A 41 -0.76 -7.33 -24.74
CA GLY A 41 0.67 -7.64 -24.84
C GLY A 41 1.41 -7.94 -23.53
N GLY A 42 0.72 -7.99 -22.38
CA GLY A 42 1.29 -8.35 -21.07
C GLY A 42 0.73 -9.68 -20.53
N PRO A 43 1.29 -10.21 -19.42
CA PRO A 43 0.66 -11.33 -18.73
C PRO A 43 -0.73 -10.94 -18.24
N ALA A 44 -1.68 -11.86 -18.43
CA ALA A 44 -3.04 -11.66 -17.95
C ALA A 44 -3.08 -11.73 -16.43
N LEU A 45 -3.96 -10.92 -15.82
CA LEU A 45 -4.22 -10.94 -14.39
C LEU A 45 -5.61 -11.55 -14.16
N ILE A 46 -5.73 -12.43 -13.17
CA ILE A 46 -7.02 -12.98 -12.76
C ILE A 46 -7.25 -12.78 -11.27
N GLU A 47 -8.49 -12.53 -10.89
CA GLU A 47 -8.91 -12.51 -9.50
C GLU A 47 -9.19 -13.94 -9.02
N ARG A 48 -8.65 -14.30 -7.86
CA ARG A 48 -8.85 -15.62 -7.25
C ARG A 48 -9.23 -15.47 -5.78
N PRO A 49 -10.46 -15.83 -5.37
CA PRO A 49 -10.84 -15.84 -3.97
C PRO A 49 -9.94 -16.79 -3.17
N ILE A 50 -9.53 -16.37 -1.97
CA ILE A 50 -8.65 -17.15 -1.09
C ILE A 50 -9.39 -17.59 0.16
N SER A 51 -9.94 -16.64 0.91
CA SER A 51 -10.60 -16.92 2.19
C SER A 51 -11.52 -15.77 2.59
N ARG A 52 -12.50 -16.10 3.43
CA ARG A 52 -13.29 -15.15 4.22
C ARG A 52 -12.90 -15.29 5.68
N VAL A 53 -12.64 -14.18 6.36
CA VAL A 53 -12.26 -14.15 7.78
C VAL A 53 -13.27 -13.30 8.55
N ASN A 54 -13.89 -13.88 9.57
CA ASN A 54 -14.67 -13.12 10.54
C ASN A 54 -13.69 -12.49 11.54
N LEU A 55 -13.58 -11.17 11.52
CA LEU A 55 -12.69 -10.44 12.42
C LEU A 55 -13.38 -10.26 13.77
N THR A 56 -12.60 -10.28 14.84
CA THR A 56 -13.06 -10.01 16.20
C THR A 56 -12.25 -8.85 16.76
N ASN A 57 -12.90 -7.87 17.38
CA ASN A 57 -12.25 -6.64 17.86
C ASN A 57 -11.04 -6.96 18.75
N GLY A 58 -9.90 -6.32 18.47
CA GLY A 58 -8.64 -6.49 19.18
C GLY A 58 -7.94 -7.84 18.99
N GLN A 59 -8.50 -8.78 18.21
CA GLN A 59 -7.91 -10.10 17.99
C GLN A 59 -7.06 -10.15 16.70
N THR A 60 -6.14 -11.10 16.68
CA THR A 60 -5.33 -11.41 15.51
C THR A 60 -5.84 -12.67 14.83
N SER A 61 -6.04 -12.60 13.52
CA SER A 61 -6.42 -13.72 12.66
C SER A 61 -5.27 -14.10 11.73
N TYR A 62 -5.12 -15.38 11.45
CA TYR A 62 -4.08 -15.91 10.56
C TYR A 62 -4.71 -16.68 9.40
N VAL A 63 -4.18 -16.46 8.20
CA VAL A 63 -4.59 -17.13 6.96
C VAL A 63 -3.35 -17.65 6.24
N LEU A 64 -3.36 -18.94 5.88
CA LEU A 64 -2.34 -19.50 5.02
C LEU A 64 -2.64 -19.11 3.57
N LEU A 65 -1.67 -18.48 2.91
CA LEU A 65 -1.78 -18.08 1.53
C LEU A 65 -1.35 -19.25 0.63
N PRO A 66 -2.14 -19.56 -0.43
CA PRO A 66 -1.76 -20.55 -1.43
C PRO A 66 -0.38 -20.29 -2.04
N ARG A 67 0.27 -21.35 -2.52
CA ARG A 67 1.63 -21.26 -3.09
C ARG A 67 1.71 -21.77 -4.54
N ASP A 68 0.57 -22.08 -5.14
CA ASP A 68 0.44 -22.67 -6.48
C ASP A 68 0.53 -21.62 -7.61
N PHE A 69 0.46 -20.33 -7.30
CA PHE A 69 0.50 -19.26 -8.32
C PHE A 69 1.29 -18.03 -7.88
N VAL A 70 1.64 -17.16 -8.82
CA VAL A 70 2.39 -15.93 -8.57
C VAL A 70 1.44 -14.78 -8.24
N TYR A 71 1.75 -14.03 -7.17
CA TYR A 71 0.92 -12.91 -6.72
C TYR A 71 1.41 -11.59 -7.31
N HIS A 72 0.50 -10.86 -7.96
CA HIS A 72 0.64 -9.44 -8.27
C HIS A 72 0.26 -8.60 -7.05
N ALA A 73 -0.89 -8.90 -6.45
CA ALA A 73 -1.44 -8.20 -5.29
C ALA A 73 -2.38 -9.12 -4.49
N LEU A 74 -2.74 -8.68 -3.28
CA LEU A 74 -3.88 -9.17 -2.51
C LEU A 74 -4.86 -8.01 -2.30
N MET A 75 -6.14 -8.26 -2.50
CA MET A 75 -7.22 -7.33 -2.23
C MET A 75 -7.90 -7.76 -0.93
N LEU A 76 -7.85 -6.90 0.07
CA LEU A 76 -8.52 -7.11 1.36
C LEU A 76 -9.80 -6.29 1.37
N ARG A 77 -10.95 -6.92 1.11
CA ARG A 77 -12.25 -6.26 1.20
C ARG A 77 -12.76 -6.40 2.63
N LEU A 78 -12.68 -5.33 3.40
CA LEU A 78 -13.27 -5.25 4.72
C LEU A 78 -14.69 -4.72 4.62
N SER A 79 -15.60 -5.33 5.34
CA SER A 79 -16.97 -4.85 5.45
C SER A 79 -17.53 -5.15 6.83
N GLY A 80 -18.58 -4.45 7.19
CA GLY A 80 -19.27 -4.68 8.44
C GLY A 80 -20.32 -3.61 8.66
N THR A 81 -20.71 -3.48 9.91
CA THR A 81 -21.61 -2.40 10.34
C THR A 81 -20.97 -1.60 11.45
N PHE A 82 -21.41 -0.36 11.59
CA PHE A 82 -20.85 0.60 12.51
C PHE A 82 -21.97 1.36 13.20
N THR A 83 -21.83 1.54 14.51
CA THR A 83 -22.76 2.34 15.31
C THR A 83 -21.98 3.46 15.97
N VAL A 84 -22.45 4.70 15.85
CA VAL A 84 -21.91 5.84 16.59
C VAL A 84 -22.89 6.23 17.68
N SER A 85 -22.39 6.37 18.90
CA SER A 85 -23.13 6.90 20.04
C SER A 85 -22.36 8.04 20.71
N GLY A 86 -23.08 8.95 21.38
CA GLY A 86 -22.48 10.14 22.00
C GLY A 86 -22.14 11.26 21.03
N GLY A 87 -21.51 12.32 21.55
CA GLY A 87 -21.16 13.55 20.84
C GLY A 87 -22.29 14.58 20.77
N THR A 88 -22.00 15.84 21.12
CA THR A 88 -22.97 16.95 21.08
C THR A 88 -22.92 17.74 19.78
N THR A 89 -21.93 17.46 18.93
CA THR A 89 -21.71 18.15 17.65
C THR A 89 -21.80 17.15 16.50
N ASN A 90 -22.31 17.56 15.34
CA ASN A 90 -22.26 16.78 14.10
C ASN A 90 -20.81 16.65 13.61
N GLY A 91 -20.01 15.81 14.26
CA GLY A 91 -18.67 15.46 13.82
C GLY A 91 -18.74 14.34 12.81
N THR A 92 -18.02 14.52 11.70
CA THR A 92 -17.87 13.48 10.68
C THR A 92 -16.72 12.58 11.11
N LEU A 93 -16.86 11.25 11.01
CA LEU A 93 -15.72 10.34 11.15
C LEU A 93 -14.64 10.74 10.16
N HIS A 94 -13.38 10.56 10.57
CA HIS A 94 -12.26 10.81 9.68
C HIS A 94 -12.25 9.85 8.49
N ASP A 95 -11.70 10.29 7.35
CA ASP A 95 -11.67 9.53 6.10
C ASP A 95 -10.85 8.24 6.18
N GLU A 96 -9.84 8.20 7.06
CA GLU A 96 -9.06 7.01 7.38
C GLU A 96 -9.90 5.88 8.00
N ASN A 97 -11.10 6.20 8.50
CA ASN A 97 -12.07 5.19 8.89
C ASN A 97 -12.84 4.74 7.64
N PRO A 98 -12.98 3.44 7.35
CA PRO A 98 -12.79 2.30 8.26
C PRO A 98 -11.43 1.58 8.12
N MET A 99 -10.49 2.09 7.33
CA MET A 99 -9.19 1.43 7.11
C MET A 99 -8.38 1.29 8.41
N SER A 100 -8.54 2.23 9.33
CA SER A 100 -7.97 2.23 10.69
C SER A 100 -8.32 0.97 11.49
N TYR A 101 -9.44 0.29 11.15
CA TYR A 101 -9.85 -0.95 11.81
C TYR A 101 -8.85 -2.09 11.59
N LEU A 102 -8.05 -2.09 10.52
CA LEU A 102 -6.90 -3.00 10.44
C LEU A 102 -5.67 -2.34 11.06
N ARG A 103 -5.45 -2.61 12.34
CA ARG A 103 -4.27 -2.17 13.10
C ARG A 103 -2.98 -2.66 12.47
N ARG A 104 -2.98 -3.90 11.97
CA ARG A 104 -1.80 -4.51 11.34
C ARG A 104 -2.19 -5.48 10.24
N ILE A 105 -1.47 -5.39 9.13
CA ILE A 105 -1.48 -6.29 8.00
C ILE A 105 -0.05 -6.76 7.83
N ARG A 106 0.19 -8.04 8.12
CA ARG A 106 1.53 -8.62 8.04
C ARG A 106 1.52 -9.85 7.15
N ILE A 107 2.46 -9.89 6.21
CA ILE A 107 2.65 -11.04 5.32
C ILE A 107 4.07 -11.55 5.51
N GLU A 108 4.17 -12.79 5.97
CA GLU A 108 5.43 -13.45 6.26
C GLU A 108 5.60 -14.69 5.39
N GLY A 109 6.78 -14.82 4.79
CA GLY A 109 7.23 -16.07 4.19
C GLY A 109 8.22 -16.76 5.12
N ALA A 110 8.01 -18.05 5.41
CA ALA A 110 8.90 -18.89 6.20
C ALA A 110 9.43 -20.09 5.39
N GLY A 111 10.58 -20.64 5.81
CA GLY A 111 11.28 -21.76 5.16
C GLY A 111 12.17 -21.38 3.98
N GLY A 112 12.90 -22.36 3.43
CA GLY A 112 13.87 -22.12 2.36
C GLY A 112 15.15 -21.39 2.80
N GLY A 113 15.45 -21.37 4.11
CA GLY A 113 16.70 -20.87 4.68
C GLY A 113 16.63 -19.47 5.31
N GLN A 114 15.57 -18.68 5.09
CA GLN A 114 15.32 -17.43 5.84
C GLN A 114 13.82 -17.09 5.91
N ALA A 115 13.36 -16.65 7.09
CA ALA A 115 12.07 -15.99 7.23
C ALA A 115 12.16 -14.54 6.74
N LEU A 116 11.15 -14.07 6.00
CA LEU A 116 11.07 -12.70 5.51
C LEU A 116 9.67 -12.13 5.77
N THR A 117 9.63 -11.02 6.52
CA THR A 117 8.45 -10.17 6.57
C THR A 117 8.36 -9.35 5.28
N ILE A 118 7.47 -9.74 4.38
CA ILE A 118 7.27 -9.14 3.06
C ILE A 118 6.45 -7.86 3.20
N LYS A 119 5.39 -7.89 4.01
CA LYS A 119 4.54 -6.74 4.31
C LYS A 119 4.37 -6.63 5.82
N ASP A 120 4.45 -5.41 6.35
CA ASP A 120 4.09 -5.08 7.72
C ASP A 120 3.60 -3.62 7.74
N LEU A 121 2.30 -3.43 7.59
CA LEU A 121 1.67 -2.11 7.40
C LEU A 121 0.42 -1.99 8.26
N LYS A 122 0.00 -0.76 8.52
CA LYS A 122 -1.36 -0.46 9.02
C LYS A 122 -2.32 -0.33 7.85
N GLY A 123 -3.61 -0.59 8.07
CA GLY A 123 -4.65 -0.45 7.04
C GLY A 123 -4.62 0.91 6.32
N PRO A 124 -4.59 2.06 7.03
CA PRO A 124 -4.50 3.38 6.39
C PRO A 124 -3.22 3.56 5.58
N GLN A 125 -2.09 3.03 6.05
CA GLN A 125 -0.81 3.14 5.34
C GLN A 125 -0.83 2.35 4.02
N ALA A 126 -1.32 1.10 4.06
CA ALA A 126 -1.45 0.28 2.86
C ALA A 126 -2.38 0.94 1.82
N TYR A 127 -3.54 1.41 2.28
CA TYR A 127 -4.50 2.10 1.42
C TYR A 127 -3.93 3.36 0.78
N ARG A 128 -3.38 4.27 1.60
CA ARG A 128 -2.88 5.57 1.13
C ARG A 128 -1.70 5.43 0.19
N ARG A 129 -0.84 4.45 0.43
CA ARG A 129 0.27 4.17 -0.46
C ARG A 129 -0.20 3.67 -1.82
N ALA A 130 -1.18 2.78 -1.86
CA ALA A 130 -1.79 2.34 -3.11
C ALA A 130 -2.47 3.49 -3.86
N HIS A 131 -3.26 4.30 -3.16
CA HIS A 131 -3.89 5.49 -3.71
C HIS A 131 -2.85 6.42 -4.36
N TRP A 132 -1.73 6.66 -3.67
CA TRP A 132 -0.68 7.55 -4.18
C TRP A 132 -0.04 7.05 -5.47
N HIS A 133 0.22 5.75 -5.56
CA HIS A 133 1.04 5.22 -6.66
C HIS A 133 0.25 4.68 -7.84
N GLU A 134 -0.97 4.15 -7.63
CA GLU A 134 -1.82 3.62 -8.71
C GLU A 134 -2.95 4.60 -9.09
N VAL A 135 -3.15 5.69 -8.33
CA VAL A 135 -4.16 6.74 -8.64
C VAL A 135 -5.57 6.16 -8.71
N SER A 136 -5.89 5.28 -7.75
CA SER A 136 -7.19 4.63 -7.65
C SER A 136 -7.77 4.86 -6.25
N GLU A 137 -9.01 5.34 -6.18
CA GLU A 137 -9.77 5.39 -4.94
C GLU A 137 -10.58 4.10 -4.86
N GLN A 138 -10.34 3.27 -3.85
CA GLN A 138 -11.04 1.97 -3.76
C GLN A 138 -12.24 2.03 -2.82
N ASN A 139 -12.45 3.15 -2.13
CA ASN A 139 -13.57 3.34 -1.21
C ASN A 139 -14.76 3.99 -1.91
N ALA A 140 -15.87 3.25 -1.93
CA ALA A 140 -17.07 3.68 -2.63
C ALA A 140 -17.97 4.63 -1.82
N VAL A 141 -17.81 4.76 -0.49
CA VAL A 141 -18.77 5.52 0.32
C VAL A 141 -18.10 6.12 1.57
N PRO A 142 -18.15 7.45 1.79
CA PRO A 142 -17.75 8.04 3.06
C PRO A 142 -18.68 7.53 4.16
N ILE A 143 -18.16 7.16 5.33
CA ILE A 143 -19.01 6.81 6.48
C ILE A 143 -19.70 8.10 6.93
N LEU A 144 -20.94 8.28 6.49
CA LEU A 144 -21.77 9.41 6.90
C LEU A 144 -22.04 9.27 8.40
N SER A 145 -21.39 10.08 9.23
CA SER A 145 -21.86 10.34 10.59
C SER A 145 -22.59 11.67 10.63
N ALA A 146 -23.90 11.62 10.43
CA ALA A 146 -24.81 12.62 10.97
C ALA A 146 -25.56 11.94 12.11
N GLY A 147 -25.44 12.52 13.31
CA GLY A 147 -25.79 11.85 14.56
C GLY A 147 -27.23 11.35 14.61
N VAL A 148 -27.40 10.03 14.63
CA VAL A 148 -28.47 9.27 15.31
C VAL A 148 -27.90 7.86 15.49
N GLN A 149 -28.22 7.19 16.61
CA GLN A 149 -27.96 5.78 16.96
C GLN A 149 -28.45 4.79 15.87
N THR A 150 -27.89 4.88 14.68
CA THR A 150 -28.25 4.08 13.52
C THR A 150 -27.03 3.28 13.11
N THR A 151 -27.30 2.02 12.76
CA THR A 151 -26.27 1.10 12.33
C THR A 151 -26.03 1.31 10.85
N THR A 152 -24.83 1.78 10.49
CA THR A 152 -24.44 2.10 9.11
C THR A 152 -23.52 1.00 8.59
N ALA A 153 -23.86 0.43 7.44
CA ALA A 153 -22.98 -0.51 6.76
C ALA A 153 -21.78 0.22 6.16
N TRP A 154 -20.61 -0.41 6.19
CA TRP A 154 -19.38 0.12 5.60
C TRP A 154 -18.66 -0.97 4.82
N SER A 155 -17.91 -0.56 3.81
CA SER A 155 -17.06 -1.44 2.99
C SER A 155 -15.86 -0.66 2.45
N VAL A 156 -14.68 -1.25 2.53
CA VAL A 156 -13.41 -0.71 2.04
C VAL A 156 -12.62 -1.83 1.37
N VAL A 157 -11.91 -1.52 0.29
CA VAL A 157 -10.91 -2.44 -0.27
C VAL A 157 -9.52 -1.87 0.00
N ILE A 158 -8.68 -2.65 0.67
CA ILE A 158 -7.29 -2.31 0.95
C ILE A 158 -6.40 -3.20 0.07
N PRO A 159 -5.78 -2.63 -0.98
CA PRO A 159 -4.90 -3.38 -1.87
C PRO A 159 -3.49 -3.51 -1.26
N ILE A 160 -2.92 -4.70 -1.37
CA ILE A 160 -1.57 -5.04 -0.93
C ILE A 160 -0.78 -5.51 -2.15
N PHE A 161 0.04 -4.62 -2.71
CA PHE A 161 0.78 -4.89 -3.93
C PHE A 161 2.10 -5.62 -3.65
N PHE A 162 2.34 -6.73 -4.34
CA PHE A 162 3.63 -7.41 -4.31
C PHE A 162 4.54 -7.03 -5.46
N SER A 163 3.99 -6.74 -6.63
CA SER A 163 4.73 -5.96 -7.63
C SER A 163 4.84 -4.51 -7.18
N ILE A 164 5.84 -3.78 -7.65
CA ILE A 164 5.92 -2.34 -7.38
C ILE A 164 4.65 -1.62 -7.87
N PRO A 165 3.92 -0.94 -6.96
CA PRO A 165 2.80 -0.11 -7.34
C PRO A 165 3.34 1.20 -7.92
N HIS A 166 3.03 1.46 -9.19
CA HIS A 166 3.35 2.71 -9.86
C HIS A 166 2.59 2.75 -11.19
N ARG A 167 1.73 3.75 -11.38
CA ARG A 167 0.91 3.92 -12.60
C ARG A 167 1.76 3.95 -13.88
N ARG A 168 2.91 4.63 -13.83
CA ARG A 168 3.88 4.71 -14.94
C ARG A 168 4.87 3.54 -15.02
N ALA A 169 4.86 2.58 -14.08
CA ALA A 169 5.78 1.46 -14.18
C ALA A 169 5.38 0.56 -15.36
N PRO A 170 6.31 0.28 -16.28
CA PRO A 170 6.11 -0.72 -17.31
C PRO A 170 5.75 -2.07 -16.68
N ILE A 171 4.97 -2.88 -17.41
CA ILE A 171 4.53 -4.18 -16.93
C ILE A 171 5.72 -5.08 -16.58
N GLU A 172 6.80 -4.99 -17.34
CA GLU A 172 8.05 -5.72 -17.12
C GLU A 172 8.63 -5.41 -15.74
N THR A 173 8.67 -4.13 -15.34
CA THR A 173 9.14 -3.71 -14.02
C THR A 173 8.27 -4.29 -12.91
N LYS A 174 6.94 -4.30 -13.10
CA LYS A 174 6.00 -4.88 -12.13
C LYS A 174 6.23 -6.39 -11.97
N LEU A 175 6.46 -7.12 -13.06
CA LEU A 175 6.70 -8.56 -13.03
C LEU A 175 8.02 -8.96 -12.39
N LEU A 176 9.06 -8.13 -12.53
CA LEU A 176 10.36 -8.35 -11.89
C LEU A 176 10.32 -8.27 -10.35
N THR A 177 9.18 -7.87 -9.78
CA THR A 177 8.97 -7.75 -8.33
C THR A 177 7.80 -8.55 -7.78
N ALA A 178 7.01 -9.19 -8.66
CA ALA A 178 5.87 -10.02 -8.26
C ALA A 178 6.30 -11.11 -7.26
N LEU A 179 5.39 -11.49 -6.35
CA LEU A 179 5.73 -12.45 -5.30
C LEU A 179 5.57 -13.88 -5.82
N TRP A 180 6.68 -14.62 -5.76
CA TRP A 180 6.74 -16.05 -6.05
C TRP A 180 6.65 -16.85 -4.74
N PRO A 181 5.46 -17.34 -4.35
CA PRO A 181 5.28 -18.00 -3.06
C PRO A 181 5.97 -19.37 -2.97
N GLN A 182 6.32 -19.98 -4.12
CA GLN A 182 7.06 -21.25 -4.19
C GLN A 182 8.46 -21.15 -3.56
N LEU A 183 8.98 -19.93 -3.38
CA LEU A 183 10.27 -19.68 -2.74
C LEU A 183 10.24 -19.87 -1.21
N PHE A 184 9.05 -20.03 -0.63
CA PHE A 184 8.83 -20.20 0.81
C PHE A 184 8.19 -21.55 1.07
N SER A 185 8.49 -22.19 2.21
CA SER A 185 7.76 -23.39 2.64
C SER A 185 6.35 -23.03 3.15
N GLU A 186 6.20 -21.83 3.68
CA GLU A 186 4.94 -21.31 4.21
C GLU A 186 4.82 -19.82 3.87
N LEU A 187 3.62 -19.39 3.49
CA LEU A 187 3.29 -17.99 3.30
C LEU A 187 2.03 -17.71 4.13
N ARG A 188 2.11 -16.75 5.06
CA ARG A 188 1.07 -16.47 6.04
C ARG A 188 0.69 -14.99 6.03
N LEU A 189 -0.61 -14.73 6.00
CA LEU A 189 -1.21 -13.42 6.24
C LEU A 189 -1.70 -13.37 7.69
N GLU A 190 -1.28 -12.32 8.40
CA GLU A 190 -1.73 -11.96 9.73
C GLU A 190 -2.54 -10.66 9.61
N LEU A 191 -3.76 -10.68 10.11
CA LEU A 191 -4.67 -9.54 10.20
C LEU A 191 -4.96 -9.26 11.66
N GLN A 192 -4.49 -8.12 12.16
CA GLN A 192 -4.83 -7.66 13.51
C GLN A 192 -5.98 -6.65 13.41
N ALA A 193 -7.12 -7.04 13.96
CA ALA A 193 -8.26 -6.15 14.10
C ALA A 193 -7.99 -5.11 15.19
N GLY A 194 -8.46 -3.89 14.93
CA GLY A 194 -8.55 -2.82 15.87
C GLY A 194 -9.69 -3.02 16.85
N ASP A 195 -9.82 -2.06 17.74
CA ASP A 195 -10.94 -1.89 18.65
C ASP A 195 -11.60 -0.53 18.42
N ASP A 196 -12.63 -0.24 19.20
CA ASP A 196 -13.41 0.99 19.09
C ASP A 196 -12.55 2.26 19.33
N THR A 197 -11.39 2.14 19.99
CA THR A 197 -10.49 3.26 20.28
C THR A 197 -9.55 3.62 19.14
N ASP A 198 -9.47 2.79 18.09
CA ASP A 198 -8.64 3.04 16.92
C ASP A 198 -9.28 4.00 15.91
N PHE A 199 -10.59 4.20 16.00
CA PHE A 199 -11.29 5.11 15.13
C PHE A 199 -10.97 6.55 15.48
N VAL A 200 -10.71 7.35 14.45
CA VAL A 200 -10.48 8.78 14.61
C VAL A 200 -11.84 9.49 14.63
N ASN A 201 -12.20 10.03 15.79
CA ASN A 201 -13.57 10.49 16.02
C ASN A 201 -13.69 11.84 16.74
N GLY A 202 -12.57 12.53 17.02
CA GLY A 202 -12.57 13.82 17.71
C GLY A 202 -12.68 13.74 19.24
N GLY A 203 -12.72 12.54 19.83
CA GLY A 203 -12.59 12.29 21.27
C GLY A 203 -13.89 12.28 22.08
N ASP A 204 -15.03 12.65 21.50
CA ASP A 204 -16.33 12.77 22.20
C ASP A 204 -17.38 11.72 21.79
N ARG A 205 -17.01 10.79 20.91
CA ARG A 205 -17.88 9.73 20.38
C ARG A 205 -17.43 8.35 20.87
N THR A 206 -18.37 7.41 20.82
CA THR A 206 -18.09 5.99 21.00
C THR A 206 -18.59 5.26 19.77
N GLU A 207 -17.65 4.68 19.05
CA GLU A 207 -17.83 3.84 17.90
C GLU A 207 -18.01 2.40 18.36
N THR A 208 -18.81 1.64 17.64
CA THR A 208 -18.87 0.19 17.83
C THR A 208 -18.87 -0.47 16.48
N VAL A 209 -17.85 -1.29 16.23
CA VAL A 209 -17.77 -2.12 15.03
C VAL A 209 -18.47 -3.43 15.28
N ASN A 210 -19.47 -3.73 14.44
CA ASN A 210 -20.30 -4.92 14.54
C ASN A 210 -20.16 -5.80 13.30
N ALA A 211 -19.95 -7.10 13.54
CA ALA A 211 -19.78 -8.15 12.54
C ALA A 211 -18.77 -7.80 11.41
N PRO A 212 -17.52 -7.40 11.73
CA PRO A 212 -16.53 -7.10 10.71
C PRO A 212 -16.03 -8.39 10.02
N ILE A 213 -16.02 -8.36 8.70
CA ILE A 213 -15.58 -9.47 7.82
C ILE A 213 -14.51 -8.96 6.88
N CYS A 214 -13.48 -9.76 6.64
CA CYS A 214 -12.48 -9.55 5.61
C CYS A 214 -12.56 -10.65 4.55
N ASP A 215 -12.95 -10.27 3.33
CA ASP A 215 -12.82 -11.11 2.14
C ASP A 215 -11.44 -10.89 1.52
N ILE A 216 -10.72 -11.99 1.28
CA ILE A 216 -9.34 -11.98 0.77
C ILE A 216 -9.35 -12.56 -0.64
N THR A 217 -8.96 -11.73 -1.61
CA THR A 217 -8.84 -12.11 -3.02
C THR A 217 -7.41 -11.87 -3.50
N ALA A 218 -6.83 -12.83 -4.20
CA ALA A 218 -5.54 -12.67 -4.84
C ALA A 218 -5.70 -12.14 -6.27
N ILE A 219 -4.79 -11.26 -6.67
CA ILE A 219 -4.58 -10.93 -8.08
C ILE A 219 -3.40 -11.79 -8.56
N GLN A 220 -3.72 -12.82 -9.32
CA GLN A 220 -2.75 -13.79 -9.83
C GLN A 220 -2.18 -13.32 -11.17
N VAL A 221 -0.88 -13.54 -11.36
CA VAL A 221 -0.21 -13.40 -12.67
C VAL A 221 -0.32 -14.71 -13.44
N LEU A 222 -0.89 -14.66 -14.65
CA LEU A 222 -0.90 -15.78 -15.59
C LEU A 222 0.37 -15.80 -16.44
N ASN A 223 0.91 -17.00 -16.66
CA ASN A 223 2.11 -17.26 -17.47
C ASN A 223 3.32 -16.37 -17.10
N PRO A 224 3.76 -16.38 -15.83
CA PRO A 224 4.86 -15.53 -15.40
C PRO A 224 6.18 -15.98 -16.05
N ILE A 225 6.96 -15.03 -16.57
CA ILE A 225 8.20 -15.30 -17.32
C ILE A 225 9.37 -15.45 -16.34
N GLY A 226 9.44 -16.61 -15.67
CA GLY A 226 10.52 -16.97 -14.76
C GLY A 226 10.53 -16.21 -13.43
N VAL A 227 11.27 -16.74 -12.45
CA VAL A 227 11.27 -16.23 -11.07
C VAL A 227 11.72 -14.77 -11.01
N ALA A 228 10.90 -13.93 -10.36
CA ALA A 228 11.21 -12.52 -10.15
C ALA A 228 12.53 -12.38 -9.36
N PRO A 229 13.50 -11.59 -9.86
CA PRO A 229 14.79 -11.45 -9.19
C PRO A 229 14.71 -10.64 -7.89
N TRP A 230 13.67 -9.81 -7.76
CA TRP A 230 13.45 -8.94 -6.62
C TRP A 230 12.09 -9.22 -6.00
N ARG A 231 11.96 -8.89 -4.71
CA ARG A 231 10.72 -8.91 -3.94
C ARG A 231 10.49 -7.50 -3.43
N TYR A 232 9.32 -6.93 -3.69
CA TYR A 232 8.96 -5.63 -3.12
C TYR A 232 8.47 -5.81 -1.69
N VAL A 233 9.25 -5.30 -0.74
CA VAL A 233 9.00 -5.39 0.69
C VAL A 233 8.52 -4.04 1.19
N GLU A 234 7.52 -4.05 2.07
CA GLU A 234 7.01 -2.83 2.70
C GLU A 234 6.89 -3.02 4.20
N GLN A 235 7.46 -2.10 4.96
CA GLN A 235 7.53 -2.21 6.41
C GLN A 235 7.27 -0.87 7.08
N HIS A 236 6.45 -0.88 8.12
CA HIS A 236 6.48 0.12 9.17
C HIS A 236 7.79 -0.02 9.92
N LEU A 237 8.55 1.07 9.96
CA LEU A 237 9.88 1.08 10.58
C LEU A 237 9.76 1.44 12.05
N PHE A 238 9.18 2.60 12.32
CA PHE A 238 9.00 3.12 13.66
C PHE A 238 7.97 4.24 13.69
N ARG A 239 7.60 4.60 14.90
CA ARG A 239 6.82 5.77 15.25
C ARG A 239 7.68 6.66 16.13
N ASP A 240 7.70 7.95 15.84
CA ASP A 240 8.34 8.95 16.69
C ASP A 240 7.32 10.00 17.16
N GLN A 241 7.59 10.59 18.31
CA GLN A 241 6.78 11.67 18.87
C GLN A 241 7.62 12.92 18.99
N THR A 242 7.09 14.03 18.47
CA THR A 242 7.82 15.27 18.38
C THR A 242 7.12 16.39 19.14
N SER A 243 7.90 17.16 19.89
CA SER A 243 7.45 18.35 20.60
C SER A 243 7.22 19.50 19.63
N ALA A 244 6.41 20.46 20.05
CA ALA A 244 6.16 21.73 19.36
C ALA A 244 7.47 22.45 19.00
N ILE A 245 7.51 23.05 17.80
CA ILE A 245 8.59 23.91 17.24
C ILE A 245 10.00 23.35 17.45
N ALA A 246 10.57 22.73 16.42
CA ALA A 246 11.95 22.25 16.44
C ALA A 246 12.60 22.38 15.06
N THR A 247 13.85 22.84 15.02
CA THR A 247 14.67 22.90 13.81
C THR A 247 15.67 21.75 13.77
N GLU A 248 15.92 21.21 12.57
CA GLU A 248 16.81 20.09 12.27
C GLU A 248 16.63 18.86 13.17
N ARG A 249 15.38 18.51 13.48
CA ARG A 249 15.11 17.40 14.39
C ARG A 249 15.52 16.08 13.75
N GLN A 250 16.26 15.29 14.52
CA GLN A 250 16.55 13.90 14.20
C GLN A 250 15.44 12.98 14.69
N PHE A 251 15.09 11.96 13.90
CA PHE A 251 14.27 10.86 14.41
C PHE A 251 15.01 10.07 15.50
N SER A 252 14.28 9.64 16.53
CA SER A 252 14.83 8.81 17.61
C SER A 252 15.36 7.46 17.11
N ASN A 253 14.76 6.94 16.04
CA ASN A 253 15.17 5.70 15.39
C ASN A 253 15.69 6.00 13.99
N GLN A 254 16.78 5.34 13.63
CA GLN A 254 17.42 5.54 12.33
C GLN A 254 16.96 4.48 11.34
N ILE A 255 16.89 4.85 10.05
CA ILE A 255 16.48 3.93 9.00
C ILE A 255 17.72 3.09 8.60
N ALA A 256 17.56 1.77 8.60
CA ALA A 256 18.65 0.84 8.31
C ALA A 256 19.18 1.02 6.87
N VAL A 257 20.49 0.97 6.68
CA VAL A 257 21.11 0.85 5.34
C VAL A 257 21.16 -0.62 4.90
N GLY A 258 21.71 -0.88 3.71
CA GLY A 258 21.85 -2.24 3.19
C GLY A 258 20.72 -2.70 2.28
N ARG A 259 19.80 -1.79 1.95
CA ARG A 259 18.59 -2.03 1.15
C ARG A 259 18.54 -1.07 -0.05
N ILE A 260 17.82 -1.47 -1.09
CA ILE A 260 17.50 -0.59 -2.22
C ILE A 260 16.12 -0.01 -1.95
N TYR A 261 16.08 1.22 -1.45
CA TYR A 261 14.84 1.90 -1.10
C TYR A 261 14.16 2.45 -2.34
N ARG A 262 12.88 2.10 -2.48
CA ARG A 262 11.99 2.64 -3.50
C ARG A 262 11.32 3.90 -2.98
N ASP A 263 10.78 3.85 -1.77
CA ASP A 263 10.10 4.99 -1.14
C ASP A 263 10.30 5.02 0.39
N LEU A 264 10.12 6.19 0.96
CA LEU A 264 9.77 6.40 2.37
C LEU A 264 8.43 7.13 2.41
N MET A 265 7.51 6.74 3.28
CA MET A 265 6.27 7.49 3.48
C MET A 265 6.12 7.87 4.95
N PHE A 266 6.00 9.17 5.18
CA PHE A 266 5.77 9.77 6.49
C PHE A 266 4.28 10.01 6.66
N ARG A 267 3.71 9.53 7.75
CA ARG A 267 2.35 9.88 8.17
C ARG A 267 2.44 10.74 9.41
N VAL A 268 1.87 11.95 9.36
CA VAL A 268 1.90 12.91 10.47
C VAL A 268 0.49 13.12 11.03
N THR A 269 0.33 12.94 12.33
CA THR A 269 -0.95 13.14 13.05
C THR A 269 -0.77 14.08 14.24
N ASN A 270 -1.82 14.82 14.61
CA ASN A 270 -1.87 15.55 15.89
C ASN A 270 -2.17 14.58 17.06
N GLU A 271 -1.46 14.76 18.18
CA GLU A 271 -1.73 14.15 19.51
C GLU A 271 -1.87 12.61 19.64
N VAL A 272 -2.07 12.15 20.90
CA VAL A 272 -1.74 10.80 21.38
C VAL A 272 -2.97 9.88 21.57
N THR A 273 -4.19 10.36 21.33
CA THR A 273 -5.47 9.63 21.61
C THR A 273 -6.37 9.47 20.37
N ASN A 274 -7.64 9.10 20.54
CA ASN A 274 -8.67 8.97 19.49
C ASN A 274 -9.05 10.29 18.77
N ALA A 275 -8.50 11.43 19.22
CA ALA A 275 -8.55 12.71 18.53
C ALA A 275 -7.50 12.87 17.40
N ARG A 276 -6.73 11.81 17.09
CA ARG A 276 -5.68 11.80 16.07
C ARG A 276 -6.18 12.08 14.67
N THR A 277 -6.09 13.31 14.22
CA THR A 277 -6.28 13.68 12.81
C THR A 277 -4.93 13.80 12.10
N PRO A 278 -4.77 13.21 10.90
CA PRO A 278 -3.72 13.59 9.97
C PRO A 278 -3.66 15.10 9.74
N VAL A 279 -2.45 15.67 9.63
CA VAL A 279 -2.24 17.12 9.51
C VAL A 279 -1.17 17.46 8.47
N ASP A 280 -1.43 18.50 7.67
CA ASP A 280 -0.59 18.90 6.53
C ASP A 280 0.44 20.01 6.83
N ASP A 281 0.37 20.63 8.02
CA ASP A 281 0.98 21.92 8.32
C ASP A 281 2.39 21.83 8.95
N THR A 282 3.00 20.65 8.98
CA THR A 282 4.05 20.36 9.97
C THR A 282 5.47 20.23 9.49
N LEU A 283 5.72 19.73 8.28
CA LEU A 283 7.08 19.46 7.82
C LEU A 283 7.63 20.64 7.01
N GLY A 284 8.62 21.33 7.58
CA GLY A 284 9.38 22.42 6.93
C GLY A 284 10.44 21.85 5.99
N ASP A 285 11.74 22.05 6.25
CA ASP A 285 12.79 21.40 5.46
C ASP A 285 12.86 19.89 5.73
N LEU A 286 13.24 19.09 4.73
CA LEU A 286 13.59 17.68 4.89
C LEU A 286 14.97 17.41 4.29
N THR A 287 15.91 16.96 5.11
CA THR A 287 17.25 16.59 4.66
C THR A 287 17.54 15.14 5.00
N LEU A 288 18.04 14.38 4.03
CA LEU A 288 18.43 12.99 4.22
C LEU A 288 19.96 12.88 4.26
N PHE A 289 20.49 12.30 5.33
CA PHE A 289 21.91 11.97 5.46
C PHE A 289 22.12 10.46 5.43
N ILE A 290 23.28 10.04 4.93
CA ILE A 290 23.86 8.72 5.16
C ILE A 290 25.20 8.94 5.86
N GLY A 291 25.25 8.67 7.16
CA GLY A 291 26.38 9.10 7.99
C GLY A 291 26.50 10.63 8.01
N VAL A 292 27.66 11.15 7.59
CA VAL A 292 27.90 12.60 7.46
C VAL A 292 27.56 13.16 6.08
N THR A 293 27.28 12.30 5.11
CA THR A 293 27.04 12.71 3.73
C THR A 293 25.57 13.05 3.54
N ARG A 294 25.28 14.29 3.16
CA ARG A 294 23.95 14.69 2.73
C ARG A 294 23.67 14.09 1.35
N VAL A 295 22.67 13.22 1.27
CA VAL A 295 22.29 12.56 0.01
C VAL A 295 21.11 13.24 -0.67
N LEU A 296 20.26 13.92 0.10
CA LEU A 296 19.10 14.62 -0.43
C LEU A 296 18.73 15.80 0.48
N ARG A 297 18.22 16.86 -0.13
CA ARG A 297 17.70 18.04 0.58
C ARG A 297 16.49 18.57 -0.16
N TYR A 298 15.41 18.78 0.57
CA TYR A 298 14.27 19.60 0.17
C TYR A 298 14.22 20.81 1.09
N THR A 299 14.39 21.97 0.47
CA THR A 299 14.11 23.25 1.11
C THR A 299 12.62 23.50 0.88
N ASP A 300 11.83 23.59 1.95
CA ASP A 300 10.36 23.49 1.93
C ASP A 300 9.84 22.16 1.35
N PHE A 301 9.60 21.21 2.23
CA PHE A 301 9.05 19.91 1.88
C PHE A 301 7.64 20.00 1.26
N ARG A 302 6.88 21.08 1.48
CA ARG A 302 5.56 21.26 0.88
C ARG A 302 5.63 21.43 -0.63
N GLU A 303 6.67 22.10 -1.14
CA GLU A 303 6.89 22.22 -2.59
C GLU A 303 7.14 20.85 -3.23
N TYR A 304 7.94 20.00 -2.58
CA TYR A 304 8.16 18.63 -3.03
C TYR A 304 6.85 17.85 -3.08
N ILE A 305 6.03 17.96 -2.03
CA ILE A 305 4.75 17.28 -1.97
C ILE A 305 3.82 17.78 -3.05
N GLN A 306 3.72 19.09 -3.27
CA GLN A 306 2.89 19.62 -4.36
C GLN A 306 3.34 19.09 -5.72
N ARG A 307 4.65 19.06 -5.99
CA ARG A 307 5.19 18.49 -7.22
C ARG A 307 4.85 16.99 -7.36
N ALA A 308 4.94 16.24 -6.27
CA ALA A 308 4.56 14.83 -6.28
C ALA A 308 3.05 14.65 -6.50
N LYS A 309 2.20 15.51 -5.91
CA LYS A 309 0.75 15.56 -6.20
C LYS A 309 0.51 15.83 -7.69
N ASP A 310 1.25 16.75 -8.28
CA ASP A 310 1.09 17.07 -9.71
C ASP A 310 1.57 15.90 -10.60
N GLU A 311 2.64 15.21 -10.20
CA GLU A 311 3.20 14.09 -10.95
C GLU A 311 2.32 12.83 -10.93
N TYR A 312 1.85 12.45 -9.74
CA TYR A 312 1.03 11.25 -9.54
C TYR A 312 -0.46 11.53 -9.76
N ALA A 313 -0.89 12.78 -9.60
CA ALA A 313 -2.28 13.20 -9.67
C ALA A 313 -3.25 12.38 -8.78
N PRO A 314 -2.93 12.07 -7.51
CA PRO A 314 -3.82 11.32 -6.61
C PRO A 314 -5.23 11.95 -6.51
N GLN A 315 -5.33 13.27 -6.62
CA GLN A 315 -6.58 14.01 -6.68
C GLN A 315 -7.49 13.65 -7.87
N SER A 316 -6.92 13.07 -8.92
CA SER A 316 -7.66 12.58 -10.10
C SER A 316 -8.20 11.16 -9.93
N ALA A 317 -7.88 10.49 -8.82
CA ALA A 317 -8.41 9.18 -8.51
C ALA A 317 -9.95 9.26 -8.40
N THR A 318 -10.60 8.32 -9.05
CA THR A 318 -12.05 8.14 -8.98
C THR A 318 -12.36 6.89 -8.19
N ASN A 319 -13.45 6.95 -7.42
CA ASN A 319 -13.95 5.77 -6.73
C ASN A 319 -14.80 4.89 -7.68
N PRO A 320 -15.20 3.67 -7.26
CA PRO A 320 -16.00 2.78 -8.10
C PRO A 320 -17.35 3.35 -8.53
N VAL A 321 -17.86 4.38 -7.84
CA VAL A 321 -19.12 5.07 -8.18
C VAL A 321 -18.90 6.36 -8.98
N GLY A 322 -17.66 6.61 -9.45
CA GLY A 322 -17.31 7.72 -10.34
C GLY A 322 -17.14 9.07 -9.65
N LEU A 323 -17.13 9.13 -8.32
CA LEU A 323 -16.82 10.35 -7.57
C LEU A 323 -15.31 10.57 -7.55
N SER A 324 -14.87 11.80 -7.79
CA SER A 324 -13.47 12.19 -7.67
C SER A 324 -13.08 12.38 -6.21
N ALA A 325 -11.81 12.12 -5.89
CA ALA A 325 -11.26 12.35 -4.55
C ALA A 325 -11.43 13.81 -4.06
N LEU A 326 -11.47 14.80 -4.97
CA LEU A 326 -11.72 16.21 -4.66
C LEU A 326 -13.19 16.54 -4.34
N GLY A 327 -14.14 15.77 -4.87
CA GLY A 327 -15.57 15.92 -4.58
C GLY A 327 -15.98 15.23 -3.28
N SER A 328 -15.12 14.35 -2.76
CA SER A 328 -15.27 13.77 -1.44
C SER A 328 -14.63 14.66 -0.37
N ARG A 329 -15.15 14.62 0.86
CA ARG A 329 -14.42 15.16 2.02
C ARG A 329 -13.09 14.43 2.27
N ASP A 330 -12.85 13.34 1.54
CA ASP A 330 -11.66 12.50 1.51
C ASP A 330 -10.52 13.15 0.71
N ASN A 331 -9.94 14.27 1.17
CA ASN A 331 -8.71 14.76 0.56
C ASN A 331 -7.58 13.75 0.89
N PRO A 332 -7.16 12.91 -0.06
CA PRO A 332 -6.50 11.65 0.24
C PRO A 332 -5.03 11.80 0.65
N ILE A 333 -4.60 13.02 0.90
CA ILE A 333 -3.21 13.44 0.99
C ILE A 333 -2.89 14.02 2.37
N ILE A 334 -3.91 14.38 3.15
CA ILE A 334 -3.67 15.11 4.40
C ILE A 334 -2.84 14.24 5.35
N GLY A 335 -1.68 14.75 5.74
CA GLY A 335 -0.75 14.11 6.66
C GLY A 335 -0.02 12.90 6.09
N TYR A 336 -0.06 12.63 4.78
CA TYR A 336 0.70 11.55 4.14
C TYR A 336 1.69 12.08 3.11
N TYR A 337 2.96 11.73 3.31
CA TYR A 337 4.06 12.30 2.55
C TYR A 337 5.01 11.24 2.04
N PRO A 338 4.81 10.78 0.79
CA PRO A 338 5.70 9.82 0.16
C PRO A 338 6.89 10.53 -0.49
N LEU A 339 8.09 10.14 -0.06
CA LEU A 339 9.34 10.37 -0.73
C LEU A 339 9.63 9.20 -1.67
N ASP A 340 9.24 9.33 -2.95
CA ASP A 340 9.51 8.31 -3.98
C ASP A 340 10.86 8.58 -4.65
N PHE A 341 11.75 7.59 -4.61
CA PHE A 341 13.06 7.64 -5.28
C PHE A 341 13.01 7.05 -6.69
N MET A 342 11.95 6.31 -7.02
CA MET A 342 11.79 5.67 -8.31
C MET A 342 11.52 6.72 -9.40
N LYS A 343 12.38 6.79 -10.42
CA LYS A 343 12.21 7.76 -11.50
C LYS A 343 11.42 7.14 -12.65
N GLY A 344 10.24 7.72 -12.95
CA GLY A 344 9.43 7.33 -14.10
C GLY A 344 8.96 5.87 -14.08
N GLY A 345 8.75 5.28 -12.90
CA GLY A 345 8.30 3.90 -12.77
C GLY A 345 9.34 2.84 -13.14
N ARG A 346 10.64 3.18 -13.20
CA ARG A 346 11.75 2.23 -13.44
C ARG A 346 12.63 2.11 -12.21
N PHE A 347 13.40 1.01 -12.08
CA PHE A 347 14.35 0.85 -10.96
C PHE A 347 15.46 1.91 -10.92
N GLU A 348 15.62 2.68 -12.00
CA GLU A 348 16.53 3.82 -12.06
C GLU A 348 16.12 4.91 -11.05
N GLY A 349 17.11 5.43 -10.32
CA GLY A 349 16.91 6.50 -9.32
C GLY A 349 16.61 6.02 -7.91
N MET A 350 16.30 4.73 -7.71
CA MET A 350 16.10 4.17 -6.37
C MET A 350 17.32 4.41 -5.47
N LEU A 351 17.06 4.65 -4.18
CA LEU A 351 18.09 4.90 -3.20
C LEU A 351 18.78 3.58 -2.80
N ASP A 352 19.86 3.24 -3.51
CA ASP A 352 20.69 2.07 -3.21
C ASP A 352 21.64 2.35 -2.04
N THR A 353 21.32 1.77 -0.88
CA THR A 353 22.17 1.84 0.31
C THR A 353 22.94 0.56 0.61
N THR A 354 22.95 -0.41 -0.32
CA THR A 354 23.58 -1.71 -0.12
C THR A 354 25.07 -1.62 0.18
N ARG A 355 25.74 -0.62 -0.40
CA ARG A 355 27.19 -0.36 -0.22
C ARG A 355 27.55 0.19 1.17
N PHE A 356 26.58 0.69 1.93
CA PHE A 356 26.81 1.28 3.25
C PHE A 356 26.59 0.30 4.41
N ALA A 357 26.01 -0.88 4.17
CA ALA A 357 25.75 -1.91 5.19
C ALA A 357 26.97 -2.28 6.03
N GLY A 358 28.13 -2.46 5.40
CA GLY A 358 29.37 -2.82 6.10
C GLY A 358 30.01 -1.68 6.89
N ARG A 359 29.44 -0.46 6.84
CA ARG A 359 30.02 0.75 7.45
C ARG A 359 29.27 1.24 8.70
N GLY A 360 28.22 0.53 9.12
CA GLY A 360 27.41 0.92 10.28
C GLY A 360 26.71 2.27 10.12
N LEU A 361 26.56 2.75 8.88
CA LEU A 361 25.85 4.00 8.60
C LEU A 361 24.35 3.79 8.67
N THR A 362 23.63 4.87 8.86
CA THR A 362 22.17 4.88 8.87
C THR A 362 21.66 6.01 8.02
N ILE A 363 20.42 5.87 7.55
CA ILE A 363 19.69 6.93 6.89
C ILE A 363 19.06 7.79 7.98
N ASP A 364 19.37 9.09 7.94
CA ASP A 364 18.97 10.07 8.93
C ASP A 364 18.14 11.19 8.28
N PRO A 365 16.79 11.08 8.26
CA PRO A 365 15.94 12.17 7.85
C PRO A 365 15.86 13.20 8.98
N ARG A 366 16.23 14.44 8.66
CA ARG A 366 16.08 15.60 9.54
C ARG A 366 15.01 16.51 9.02
N PHE A 367 14.17 16.99 9.91
CA PHE A 367 13.03 17.81 9.53
C PHE A 367 12.77 18.95 10.51
N ASP A 368 12.21 20.02 9.97
CA ASP A 368 11.72 21.16 10.75
C ASP A 368 10.23 20.98 11.07
N ILE A 369 9.82 21.45 12.25
CA ILE A 369 8.43 21.51 12.68
C ILE A 369 8.01 22.96 12.87
N ASP A 370 7.11 23.44 12.01
CA ASP A 370 6.67 24.84 12.01
C ASP A 370 5.50 25.13 12.95
N THR A 371 4.98 24.12 13.66
CA THR A 371 3.74 24.24 14.45
C THR A 371 3.93 24.02 15.94
N ALA A 372 3.08 24.68 16.73
CA ALA A 372 3.18 24.75 18.19
C ALA A 372 2.54 23.57 18.96
N SER A 373 2.28 22.44 18.32
CA SER A 373 1.64 21.30 18.97
C SER A 373 2.36 19.98 18.72
N VAL A 374 2.19 19.03 19.64
CA VAL A 374 2.85 17.71 19.59
C VAL A 374 2.38 16.95 18.35
N ARG A 375 3.32 16.28 17.68
CA ARG A 375 3.05 15.45 16.51
C ARG A 375 3.52 14.03 16.73
N GLN A 376 2.85 13.12 16.05
CA GLN A 376 3.28 11.74 15.94
C GLN A 376 3.57 11.46 14.46
N ILE A 377 4.74 10.92 14.18
CA ILE A 377 5.20 10.62 12.83
C ILE A 377 5.40 9.10 12.72
N ASP A 378 4.57 8.44 11.92
CA ASP A 378 4.77 7.05 11.53
C ASP A 378 5.63 7.01 10.26
N VAL A 379 6.74 6.27 10.28
CA VAL A 379 7.60 6.07 9.10
C VAL A 379 7.37 4.68 8.54
N THR A 380 7.15 4.62 7.23
CA THR A 380 7.04 3.37 6.45
C THR A 380 8.02 3.42 5.28
N ALA A 381 8.53 2.27 4.87
CA ALA A 381 9.46 2.18 3.76
C ALA A 381 9.08 1.05 2.80
N GLY A 382 9.15 1.33 1.50
CA GLY A 382 9.16 0.34 0.43
C GLY A 382 10.57 0.11 -0.08
N PHE A 383 11.02 -1.14 -0.16
CA PHE A 383 12.36 -1.48 -0.64
C PHE A 383 12.40 -2.84 -1.36
N LEU A 384 13.46 -3.07 -2.13
CA LEU A 384 13.69 -4.32 -2.82
C LEU A 384 14.57 -5.28 -2.01
N ALA A 385 14.11 -6.51 -1.88
CA ALA A 385 14.89 -7.63 -1.34
C ALA A 385 15.20 -8.62 -2.47
N PRO A 386 16.45 -9.08 -2.65
CA PRO A 386 16.77 -10.05 -3.69
C PRO A 386 16.07 -11.39 -3.41
N ALA A 387 15.62 -12.08 -4.45
CA ALA A 387 15.15 -13.46 -4.33
C ALA A 387 16.32 -14.42 -3.97
N PRO A 388 16.05 -15.56 -3.30
CA PRO A 388 17.09 -16.57 -3.05
C PRO A 388 17.80 -16.98 -4.34
N GLY A 389 19.13 -17.09 -4.31
CA GLY A 389 19.95 -17.47 -5.47
C GLY A 389 20.34 -16.34 -6.43
N VAL A 390 19.77 -15.13 -6.28
CA VAL A 390 20.20 -13.96 -7.05
C VAL A 390 21.47 -13.38 -6.41
N ARG A 391 22.63 -13.56 -7.06
CA ARG A 391 23.88 -12.90 -6.62
C ARG A 391 23.71 -11.38 -6.72
N LYS A 392 23.90 -10.66 -5.62
CA LYS A 392 24.12 -9.20 -5.63
C LYS A 392 25.35 -8.94 -6.49
N ARG A 393 25.17 -8.40 -7.70
CA ARG A 393 26.28 -7.95 -8.55
C ARG A 393 26.56 -6.48 -8.29
#